data_AF-A0A1U9JQT5-F1
#
_entry.id   AF-A0A1U9JQT5-F1
#
_cell.length_a   1.000
_cell.length_b   1.000
_cell.length_c   1.000
_cell.angle_alpha   90.00
_cell.angle_beta   90.00
_cell.angle_gamma   90.00
#
_symmetry.space_group_name_H-M   'P 1'
#
loop_
_entity.id
_entity.type
_entity.pdbx_description
1 polymer ?
#
loop_
_entity_poly.entity_id
_entity_poly.type
_entity_poly.pdbx_seq_one_letter_code
_entity_poly.pdbx_strand_id
1 'polypeptide(L)'
;MLPSEPLASPAAASFDAPLDMLTTCHQKVLRFCAQLEKLPGYLDTHGITPTVVTTLEGVLRYFDVAGPLHHADEERDLFPLLAQRAPDSQPLLTEIAIEHITLEGMWSRLREQLQAVNAGEAQALDVHLSQAFVQRYRAHIDHEENQLLPLAHQLLSADELEQIGDTMSARRRD
;
A
#
# COMPACT_ATOMS: atom_id res chain seq x y z
N MET A 1 20.20 9.45 4.82
CA MET A 1 20.33 7.98 4.93
C MET A 1 19.03 7.35 4.45
N LEU A 2 19.08 6.36 3.56
CA LEU A 2 17.92 5.47 3.37
C LEU A 2 17.69 4.77 4.72
N PRO A 3 16.49 4.84 5.32
CA PRO A 3 16.26 4.25 6.63
C PRO A 3 16.57 2.75 6.54
N SER A 4 17.61 2.34 7.25
CA SER A 4 18.10 0.96 7.33
C SER A 4 17.47 0.21 8.51
N GLU A 5 16.38 0.73 9.07
CA GLU A 5 15.80 0.12 10.25
C GLU A 5 15.25 -1.26 9.89
N PRO A 6 15.70 -2.32 10.61
CA PRO A 6 15.07 -3.63 10.47
C PRO A 6 13.59 -3.50 10.79
N LEU A 7 12.75 -4.31 10.14
CA LEU A 7 11.32 -4.42 10.44
C LEU A 7 11.14 -4.83 11.91
N ALA A 8 11.10 -3.86 12.82
CA ALA A 8 10.41 -4.03 14.08
C ALA A 8 8.93 -4.07 13.74
N SER A 9 8.36 -5.28 13.74
CA SER A 9 6.92 -5.44 13.66
C SER A 9 6.32 -4.75 14.89
N PRO A 10 5.43 -3.74 14.73
CA PRO A 10 4.47 -3.44 15.79
C PRO A 10 3.74 -4.75 16.13
N ALA A 11 3.21 -4.88 17.35
CA ALA A 11 2.43 -6.06 17.77
C ALA A 11 1.57 -6.49 16.58
N ALA A 12 1.86 -7.69 16.05
CA ALA A 12 1.41 -8.03 14.70
C ALA A 12 -0.11 -7.89 14.67
N ALA A 13 -0.61 -6.95 13.87
CA ALA A 13 -2.04 -6.86 13.64
C ALA A 13 -2.52 -8.26 13.25
N SER A 14 -3.57 -8.72 13.92
CA SER A 14 -4.17 -10.01 13.63
C SER A 14 -5.29 -9.80 12.63
N PHE A 15 -5.59 -10.83 11.85
CA PHE A 15 -6.80 -10.84 11.04
C PHE A 15 -8.08 -10.83 11.91
N ASP A 16 -7.98 -11.11 13.21
CA ASP A 16 -9.07 -10.94 14.19
C ASP A 16 -9.50 -9.46 14.36
N ALA A 17 -8.66 -8.52 13.91
CA ALA A 17 -8.94 -7.08 13.89
C ALA A 17 -8.66 -6.55 12.46
N PRO A 18 -9.55 -6.83 11.50
CA PRO A 18 -9.28 -6.59 10.07
C PRO A 18 -9.02 -5.11 9.74
N LEU A 19 -9.72 -4.17 10.38
CA LEU A 19 -9.51 -2.75 10.14
C LEU A 19 -8.13 -2.27 10.66
N ASP A 20 -7.70 -2.78 11.83
CA ASP A 20 -6.34 -2.51 12.35
C ASP A 20 -5.25 -3.15 11.46
N MET A 21 -5.55 -4.28 10.81
CA MET A 21 -4.68 -4.88 9.81
C MET A 21 -4.53 -3.98 8.58
N LEU A 22 -5.62 -3.40 8.06
CA LEU A 22 -5.57 -2.43 6.95
C LEU A 22 -4.73 -1.22 7.33
N THR A 23 -4.96 -0.61 8.49
CA THR A 23 -4.11 0.49 8.99
C THR A 23 -2.64 0.09 9.15
N THR A 24 -2.36 -1.15 9.56
CA THR A 24 -0.98 -1.66 9.63
C THR A 24 -0.35 -1.83 8.23
N CYS A 25 -1.13 -2.20 7.23
CA CYS A 25 -0.71 -2.18 5.82
C CYS A 25 -0.40 -0.74 5.37
N HIS A 26 -1.24 0.25 5.70
CA HIS A 26 -0.97 1.66 5.37
C HIS A 26 0.35 2.15 5.96
N GLN A 27 0.63 1.81 7.22
CA GLN A 27 1.91 2.17 7.85
C GLN A 27 3.11 1.57 7.11
N LYS A 28 2.99 0.36 6.56
CA LYS A 28 4.03 -0.25 5.72
C LYS A 28 4.16 0.49 4.38
N VAL A 29 3.04 0.80 3.72
CA VAL A 29 3.03 1.62 2.49
C VAL A 29 3.76 2.94 2.73
N LEU A 30 3.41 3.68 3.78
CA LEU A 30 4.01 4.99 4.11
C LEU A 30 5.52 4.90 4.34
N ARG A 31 6.03 3.81 4.93
CA ARG A 31 7.47 3.57 5.07
C ARG A 31 8.15 3.37 3.72
N PHE A 32 7.56 2.58 2.83
CA PHE A 32 8.08 2.41 1.46
C PHE A 32 7.99 3.71 0.66
N CYS A 33 6.93 4.48 0.81
CA CYS A 33 6.81 5.82 0.23
C CYS A 33 7.95 6.74 0.70
N ALA A 34 8.29 6.73 2.00
CA ALA A 34 9.41 7.52 2.52
C ALA A 34 10.78 7.05 1.99
N GLN A 35 10.93 5.77 1.64
CA GLN A 35 12.12 5.26 0.97
C GLN A 35 12.17 5.72 -0.50
N LEU A 36 11.07 5.58 -1.24
CA LEU A 36 10.94 6.00 -2.64
C LEU A 36 11.16 7.51 -2.83
N GLU A 37 10.69 8.33 -1.89
CA GLU A 37 10.89 9.78 -1.89
C GLU A 37 12.37 10.18 -1.80
N LYS A 38 13.17 9.41 -1.04
CA LYS A 38 14.61 9.68 -0.81
C LYS A 38 15.51 9.01 -1.83
N LEU A 39 15.02 7.95 -2.48
CA LEU A 39 15.83 7.05 -3.30
C LEU A 39 16.53 7.74 -4.47
N PRO A 40 15.90 8.63 -5.26
CA PRO A 40 16.60 9.27 -6.38
C PRO A 40 17.81 10.11 -5.96
N GLY A 41 17.68 10.92 -4.91
CA GLY A 41 18.81 11.70 -4.39
C GLY A 41 19.90 10.83 -3.75
N TYR A 42 19.51 9.72 -3.13
CA TYR A 42 20.48 8.76 -2.58
C TYR A 42 21.28 8.07 -3.70
N LEU A 43 20.60 7.63 -4.76
CA LEU A 43 21.21 7.03 -5.95
C LEU A 43 22.21 7.99 -6.60
N ASP A 44 21.85 9.26 -6.78
CA ASP A 44 22.73 10.27 -7.38
C ASP A 44 24.04 10.46 -6.57
N THR A 45 23.95 10.45 -5.24
CA THR A 45 25.11 10.66 -4.37
C THR A 45 25.97 9.40 -4.15
N HIS A 46 25.36 8.22 -4.07
CA HIS A 46 26.04 6.99 -3.61
C HIS A 46 26.10 5.87 -4.66
N GLY A 47 25.38 6.02 -5.77
CA GLY A 47 25.18 4.95 -6.76
C GLY A 47 24.42 3.75 -6.19
N ILE A 48 24.50 2.63 -6.92
CA ILE A 48 23.87 1.36 -6.53
C ILE A 48 24.76 0.69 -5.48
N THR A 49 24.36 0.82 -4.22
CA THR A 49 25.01 0.18 -3.07
C THR A 49 24.23 -1.06 -2.63
N PRO A 50 24.79 -1.98 -1.82
CA PRO A 50 24.03 -3.09 -1.26
C PRO A 50 22.75 -2.66 -0.52
N THR A 51 22.79 -1.52 0.18
CA THR A 51 21.60 -0.94 0.84
C THR A 51 20.52 -0.51 -0.15
N VAL A 52 20.90 0.04 -1.30
CA VAL A 52 19.96 0.37 -2.38
C VAL A 52 19.30 -0.90 -2.92
N VAL A 53 20.08 -1.94 -3.21
CA VAL A 53 19.57 -3.23 -3.71
C VAL A 53 18.53 -3.81 -2.75
N THR A 54 18.86 -3.93 -1.45
CA THR A 54 17.90 -4.43 -0.45
C THR A 54 16.64 -3.56 -0.34
N THR A 55 16.78 -2.23 -0.49
CA THR A 55 15.64 -1.31 -0.48
C THR A 55 14.73 -1.56 -1.69
N LEU A 56 15.31 -1.66 -2.89
CA LEU A 56 14.58 -1.93 -4.13
C LEU A 56 13.84 -3.26 -4.08
N GLU A 57 14.51 -4.33 -3.63
CA GLU A 57 13.90 -5.66 -3.47
C GLU A 57 12.72 -5.64 -2.48
N GLY A 58 12.85 -4.90 -1.37
CA GLY A 58 11.78 -4.74 -0.39
C GLY A 58 10.56 -4.01 -0.96
N VAL A 59 10.78 -2.88 -1.64
CA VAL A 59 9.74 -2.08 -2.31
C VAL A 59 9.04 -2.90 -3.39
N LEU A 60 9.81 -3.52 -4.29
CA LEU A 60 9.30 -4.36 -5.37
C LEU A 60 8.43 -5.49 -4.83
N ARG A 61 8.94 -6.26 -3.86
CA ARG A 61 8.19 -7.36 -3.26
C ARG A 61 6.90 -6.91 -2.60
N TYR A 62 6.91 -5.75 -1.93
CA TYR A 62 5.71 -5.26 -1.26
C TYR A 62 4.62 -4.86 -2.25
N PHE A 63 4.94 -4.01 -3.22
CA PHE A 63 3.95 -3.51 -4.17
C PHE A 63 3.59 -4.54 -5.27
N ASP A 64 4.41 -5.56 -5.52
CA ASP A 64 4.04 -6.66 -6.43
C ASP A 64 3.10 -7.69 -5.78
N VAL A 65 3.09 -7.80 -4.44
CA VAL A 65 2.36 -8.86 -3.74
C VAL A 65 1.41 -8.30 -2.68
N ALA A 66 1.94 -7.63 -1.67
CA ALA A 66 1.14 -7.19 -0.52
C ALA A 66 0.18 -6.04 -0.86
N GLY A 67 0.60 -5.09 -1.71
CA GLY A 67 -0.25 -3.98 -2.17
C GLY A 67 -1.53 -4.46 -2.87
N PRO A 68 -1.44 -5.29 -3.92
CA PRO A 68 -2.61 -5.84 -4.60
C PRO A 68 -3.51 -6.67 -3.67
N LEU A 69 -2.94 -7.42 -2.73
CA LEU A 69 -3.73 -8.17 -1.75
C LEU A 69 -4.50 -7.26 -0.78
N HIS A 70 -3.91 -6.12 -0.42
CA HIS A 70 -4.56 -5.10 0.41
C HIS A 70 -5.74 -4.44 -0.30
N HIS A 71 -5.55 -3.95 -1.53
CA HIS A 71 -6.68 -3.41 -2.32
C HIS A 71 -7.77 -4.48 -2.55
N ALA A 72 -7.40 -5.75 -2.70
CA ALA A 72 -8.36 -6.83 -2.80
C ALA A 72 -9.18 -7.04 -1.52
N ASP A 73 -8.60 -6.81 -0.32
CA ASP A 73 -9.34 -6.86 0.95
C ASP A 73 -10.41 -5.79 1.00
N GLU A 74 -10.10 -4.60 0.50
CA GLU A 74 -11.05 -3.51 0.40
C GLU A 74 -12.12 -3.79 -0.65
N GLU A 75 -11.72 -4.05 -1.89
CA GLU A 75 -12.64 -4.12 -3.02
C GLU A 75 -13.55 -5.35 -3.00
N ARG A 76 -13.06 -6.49 -2.49
CA ARG A 76 -13.81 -7.76 -2.53
C ARG A 76 -14.61 -8.02 -1.28
N ASP A 77 -14.19 -7.47 -0.14
CA ASP A 77 -14.78 -7.78 1.16
C ASP A 77 -15.38 -6.54 1.82
N LEU A 78 -14.60 -5.47 2.00
CA LEU A 78 -15.04 -4.28 2.72
C LEU A 78 -16.07 -3.44 1.95
N PHE A 79 -15.76 -3.08 0.71
CA PHE A 79 -16.61 -2.20 -0.11
C PHE A 79 -18.00 -2.78 -0.36
N PRO A 80 -18.17 -4.07 -0.70
CA PRO A 80 -19.51 -4.63 -0.92
C PRO A 80 -20.39 -4.61 0.33
N LEU A 81 -19.79 -4.79 1.53
CA LEU A 81 -20.53 -4.70 2.78
C LEU A 81 -20.91 -3.25 3.11
N LEU A 82 -19.98 -2.30 2.93
CA LEU A 82 -20.27 -0.87 3.10
C LEU A 82 -21.39 -0.39 2.18
N ALA A 83 -21.35 -0.77 0.89
CA ALA A 83 -22.39 -0.41 -0.07
C ALA A 83 -23.78 -0.96 0.32
N GLN A 84 -23.84 -2.12 0.98
CA GLN A 84 -25.09 -2.69 1.48
C GLN A 84 -25.60 -1.96 2.73
N ARG A 85 -24.70 -1.60 3.66
CA ARG A 85 -25.07 -0.95 4.93
C ARG A 85 -25.34 0.55 4.79
N ALA A 86 -24.69 1.22 3.85
CA ALA A 86 -24.86 2.62 3.55
C ALA A 86 -24.79 2.86 2.04
N PRO A 87 -25.91 2.71 1.29
CA PRO A 87 -25.93 2.94 -0.16
C PRO A 87 -25.42 4.32 -0.59
N ASP A 88 -25.56 5.34 0.27
CA ASP A 88 -25.06 6.69 0.02
C ASP A 88 -23.52 6.78 0.01
N SER A 89 -22.80 5.74 0.44
CA SER A 89 -21.33 5.67 0.36
C SER A 89 -20.82 5.29 -1.03
N GLN A 90 -21.69 4.92 -1.96
CA GLN A 90 -21.28 4.48 -3.31
C GLN A 90 -20.33 5.45 -4.03
N PRO A 91 -20.50 6.79 -3.96
CA PRO A 91 -19.55 7.72 -4.56
C PRO A 91 -18.15 7.61 -3.95
N LEU A 92 -18.04 7.53 -2.61
CA LEU A 92 -16.78 7.36 -1.89
C LEU A 92 -16.07 6.06 -2.31
N LEU A 93 -16.79 4.94 -2.30
CA LEU A 93 -16.23 3.63 -2.70
C LEU A 93 -15.75 3.63 -4.16
N THR A 94 -16.49 4.32 -5.03
CA THR A 94 -16.14 4.44 -6.45
C THR A 94 -14.88 5.29 -6.64
N GLU A 95 -14.75 6.39 -5.89
CA GLU A 95 -13.58 7.26 -5.92
C GLU A 95 -12.31 6.51 -5.49
N ILE A 96 -12.38 5.80 -4.35
CA ILE A 96 -11.24 5.00 -3.84
C ILE A 96 -10.86 3.88 -4.83
N ALA A 97 -11.82 3.18 -5.43
CA ALA A 97 -11.53 2.18 -6.46
C ALA A 97 -10.83 2.77 -7.71
N ILE A 98 -11.17 4.01 -8.09
CA ILE A 98 -10.47 4.72 -9.18
C ILE A 98 -9.04 5.12 -8.76
N GLU A 99 -8.84 5.49 -7.50
CA GLU A 99 -7.52 5.74 -6.93
C GLU A 99 -6.65 4.46 -7.01
N HIS A 100 -7.18 3.28 -6.67
CA HIS A 100 -6.47 2.01 -6.80
C HIS A 100 -5.98 1.75 -8.24
N ILE A 101 -6.86 1.92 -9.24
CA ILE A 101 -6.49 1.76 -10.66
C ILE A 101 -5.38 2.75 -11.05
N THR A 102 -5.48 3.98 -10.55
CA THR A 102 -4.46 5.00 -10.80
C THR A 102 -3.12 4.61 -10.18
N LEU A 103 -3.13 4.15 -8.93
CA LEU A 103 -1.94 3.69 -8.21
C LEU A 103 -1.30 2.48 -8.88
N GLU A 104 -2.08 1.51 -9.36
CA GLU A 104 -1.61 0.35 -10.11
C GLU A 104 -0.91 0.77 -11.41
N GLY A 105 -1.52 1.67 -12.18
CA GLY A 105 -0.92 2.19 -13.42
C GLY A 105 0.38 2.96 -13.17
N MET A 106 0.45 3.74 -12.08
CA MET A 106 1.69 4.43 -11.68
C MET A 106 2.74 3.43 -11.19
N TRP A 107 2.35 2.41 -10.43
CA TRP A 107 3.25 1.36 -9.96
C TRP A 107 3.87 0.61 -11.13
N SER A 108 3.10 0.20 -12.14
CA SER A 108 3.64 -0.49 -13.32
C SER A 108 4.80 0.27 -13.97
N ARG A 109 4.66 1.60 -14.12
CA ARG A 109 5.70 2.45 -14.71
C ARG A 109 6.92 2.62 -13.80
N LEU A 110 6.69 2.81 -12.50
CA LEU A 110 7.77 2.97 -11.54
C LEU A 110 8.54 1.66 -11.34
N ARG A 111 7.83 0.54 -11.31
CA ARG A 111 8.36 -0.82 -11.20
C ARG A 111 9.39 -1.13 -12.27
N GLU A 112 9.10 -0.82 -13.54
CA GLU A 112 10.05 -1.01 -14.64
C GLU A 112 11.37 -0.27 -14.39
N GLN A 113 11.30 0.98 -13.91
CA GLN A 113 12.50 1.77 -13.60
C GLN A 113 13.27 1.20 -12.40
N LEU A 114 12.55 0.79 -11.34
CA LEU A 114 13.17 0.17 -10.16
C LEU A 114 13.87 -1.14 -10.53
N GLN A 115 13.31 -1.95 -11.42
CA GLN A 115 13.92 -3.18 -11.92
C GLN A 115 15.17 -2.90 -12.74
N ALA A 116 15.13 -1.93 -13.66
CA ALA A 116 16.30 -1.54 -14.45
C ALA A 116 17.45 -1.02 -13.56
N VAL A 117 17.13 -0.22 -12.54
CA VAL A 117 18.14 0.21 -11.55
C VAL A 117 18.68 -0.97 -10.75
N ASN A 118 17.81 -1.88 -10.29
CA ASN A 118 18.24 -3.04 -9.51
C ASN A 118 19.13 -4.01 -10.32
N ALA A 119 18.90 -4.10 -11.64
CA ALA A 119 19.71 -4.88 -12.57
C ALA A 119 21.02 -4.17 -13.00
N GLY A 120 21.22 -2.92 -12.61
CA GLY A 120 22.36 -2.10 -13.04
C GLY A 120 22.26 -1.58 -14.48
N GLU A 121 21.10 -1.75 -15.12
CA GLU A 121 20.80 -1.31 -16.49
C GLU A 121 20.47 0.19 -16.56
N ALA A 122 20.08 0.79 -15.44
CA ALA A 122 19.87 2.21 -15.26
C ALA A 122 20.59 2.73 -14.01
N GLN A 123 20.95 4.02 -14.01
CA GLN A 123 21.64 4.66 -12.89
C GLN A 123 20.75 5.68 -12.14
N ALA A 124 19.55 5.94 -12.64
CA ALA A 124 18.63 6.92 -12.08
C ALA A 124 17.17 6.50 -12.29
N LEU A 125 16.29 7.11 -11.48
CA LEU A 125 14.83 7.01 -11.58
C LEU A 125 14.26 8.35 -12.03
N ASP A 126 13.07 8.34 -12.62
CA ASP A 126 12.27 9.55 -12.81
C ASP A 126 11.82 10.07 -11.44
N VAL A 127 12.47 11.16 -11.01
CA VAL A 127 12.19 11.85 -9.74
C VAL A 127 10.72 12.28 -9.65
N HIS A 128 10.15 12.78 -10.75
CA HIS A 128 8.79 13.30 -10.76
C HIS A 128 7.78 12.16 -10.64
N LEU A 129 8.02 11.03 -11.32
CA LEU A 129 7.18 9.84 -11.18
C LEU A 129 7.21 9.29 -9.75
N SER A 130 8.41 9.17 -9.16
CA SER A 130 8.55 8.69 -7.77
C SER A 130 7.81 9.60 -6.79
N GLN A 131 8.00 10.92 -6.90
CA GLN A 131 7.32 11.90 -6.05
C GLN A 131 5.80 11.88 -6.24
N ALA A 132 5.33 11.81 -7.49
CA ALA A 132 3.90 11.73 -7.79
C ALA A 132 3.27 10.46 -7.20
N PHE A 133 3.93 9.31 -7.32
CA PHE A 133 3.46 8.04 -6.74
C PHE A 133 3.34 8.14 -5.22
N VAL A 134 4.38 8.68 -4.56
CA VAL A 134 4.39 8.90 -3.10
C VAL A 134 3.26 9.83 -2.66
N GLN A 135 3.06 10.96 -3.36
CA GLN A 135 2.00 11.91 -3.04
C GLN A 135 0.61 11.30 -3.22
N ARG A 136 0.41 10.51 -4.28
CA ARG A 136 -0.86 9.83 -4.54
C ARG A 136 -1.18 8.79 -3.49
N TYR A 137 -0.23 7.94 -3.11
CA TYR A 137 -0.45 6.96 -2.05
C TYR A 137 -0.74 7.62 -0.69
N ARG A 138 -0.06 8.71 -0.34
CA ARG A 138 -0.34 9.47 0.88
C ARG A 138 -1.77 10.02 0.90
N ALA A 139 -2.19 10.65 -0.20
CA ALA A 139 -3.54 11.20 -0.31
C ALA A 139 -4.62 10.10 -0.27
N HIS A 140 -4.35 8.96 -0.90
CA HIS A 140 -5.23 7.80 -0.88
C HIS A 140 -5.38 7.21 0.53
N ILE A 141 -4.28 6.97 1.24
CA ILE A 141 -4.33 6.53 2.65
C ILE A 141 -5.06 7.54 3.53
N ASP A 142 -4.80 8.84 3.35
CA ASP A 142 -5.53 9.89 4.07
C ASP A 142 -7.04 9.83 3.77
N HIS A 143 -7.43 9.51 2.53
CA HIS A 143 -8.83 9.35 2.14
C HIS A 143 -9.48 8.18 2.89
N GLU A 144 -8.83 7.03 2.90
CA GLU A 144 -9.34 5.82 3.54
C GLU A 144 -9.39 5.94 5.06
N GLU A 145 -8.32 6.41 5.71
CA GLU A 145 -8.26 6.51 7.17
C GLU A 145 -9.19 7.58 7.73
N ASN A 146 -9.51 8.64 6.97
CA ASN A 146 -10.40 9.70 7.44
C ASN A 146 -11.87 9.53 7.04
N GLN A 147 -12.18 8.69 6.04
CA GLN A 147 -13.55 8.53 5.54
C GLN A 147 -14.01 7.07 5.51
N LEU A 148 -13.26 6.18 4.84
CA LEU A 148 -13.65 4.79 4.65
C LEU A 148 -13.63 3.97 5.94
N LEU A 149 -12.49 3.92 6.64
CA LEU A 149 -12.33 3.11 7.84
C LEU A 149 -13.24 3.57 9.00
N PRO A 150 -13.43 4.89 9.25
CA PRO A 150 -14.41 5.36 10.23
C PRO A 150 -15.84 4.92 9.89
N LEU A 151 -16.21 4.93 8.61
CA LEU A 151 -17.52 4.44 8.16
C LEU A 151 -17.68 2.94 8.44
N ALA A 152 -16.63 2.14 8.19
CA ALA A 152 -16.61 0.72 8.50
C ALA A 152 -16.77 0.45 10.00
N HIS A 153 -16.01 1.15 10.85
CA HIS A 153 -16.13 1.06 12.31
C HIS A 153 -17.54 1.39 12.81
N GLN A 154 -18.22 2.34 12.17
CA GLN A 154 -19.57 2.74 12.56
C GLN A 154 -20.65 1.74 12.15
N LEU A 155 -20.50 1.10 10.99
CA LEU A 155 -21.60 0.35 10.34
C LEU A 155 -21.50 -1.16 10.47
N LEU A 156 -20.28 -1.71 10.57
CA LEU A 156 -20.07 -3.15 10.53
C LEU A 156 -20.17 -3.78 11.92
N SER A 157 -20.87 -4.91 11.98
CA SER A 157 -20.96 -5.72 13.20
C SER A 157 -19.68 -6.53 13.46
N ALA A 158 -19.52 -7.04 14.68
CA ALA A 158 -18.40 -7.90 15.03
C ALA A 158 -18.33 -9.16 14.14
N ASP A 159 -19.48 -9.81 13.88
CA ASP A 159 -19.55 -11.01 13.03
C ASP A 159 -19.13 -10.73 11.58
N GLU A 160 -19.48 -9.56 11.04
CA GLU A 160 -19.04 -9.14 9.70
C GLU A 160 -17.54 -8.86 9.65
N LEU A 161 -16.98 -8.24 10.68
CA LEU A 161 -15.55 -8.01 10.78
C LEU A 161 -14.79 -9.34 10.92
N GLU A 162 -15.29 -10.29 11.70
CA GLU A 162 -14.72 -11.64 11.80
C GLU A 162 -14.68 -12.33 10.42
N GLN A 163 -15.78 -12.27 9.67
CA GLN A 163 -15.85 -12.84 8.33
C GLN A 163 -14.87 -12.19 7.33
N ILE A 164 -14.72 -10.85 7.39
CA ILE A 164 -13.70 -10.14 6.60
C ILE A 164 -12.31 -10.65 6.99
N GLY A 165 -12.01 -10.72 8.30
CA GLY A 165 -10.74 -11.23 8.83
C GLY A 165 -10.38 -12.62 8.32
N ASP A 166 -11.34 -13.55 8.37
CA ASP A 166 -11.16 -14.92 7.86
C ASP A 166 -10.81 -14.94 6.36
N THR A 167 -11.52 -14.12 5.57
CA THR A 167 -11.31 -14.03 4.12
C THR A 167 -9.97 -13.39 3.77
N MET A 168 -9.60 -12.31 4.48
CA MET A 168 -8.28 -11.70 4.41
C MET A 168 -7.18 -12.72 4.74
N SER A 169 -7.35 -13.50 5.81
CA SER A 169 -6.39 -14.54 6.23
C SER A 169 -6.24 -15.65 5.19
N ALA A 170 -7.36 -16.12 4.62
CA ALA A 170 -7.36 -17.13 3.57
C ALA A 170 -6.58 -16.68 2.33
N ARG A 171 -6.76 -15.43 1.91
CA ARG A 171 -6.08 -14.85 0.75
C ARG A 171 -4.55 -14.81 0.86
N ARG A 172 -3.99 -14.96 2.07
CA ARG A 172 -2.53 -14.99 2.30
C ARG A 172 -1.94 -16.39 2.27
N ARG A 173 -2.79 -17.42 2.16
CA ARG A 173 -2.39 -18.84 2.06
C ARG A 173 -2.45 -19.38 0.63
N ASP A 174 -3.05 -18.63 -0.28
CA ASP A 174 -3.16 -18.94 -1.71
C ASP A 174 -1.91 -18.49 -2.47
#